data_AF-A0A8H5YX15-F1
#
_entry.id   AF-A0A8H5YX15-F1
#
_cell.length_a   1.000
_cell.length_b   1.000
_cell.length_c   1.000
_cell.angle_alpha   90.00
_cell.angle_beta   90.00
_cell.angle_gamma   90.00
#
_symmetry.space_group_name_H-M   'P 1'
#
loop_
_entity.id
_entity.type
_entity.pdbx_description
1 polymer ?
#
loop_
_entity_poly.entity_id
_entity_poly.type
_entity_poly.pdbx_seq_one_letter_code
_entity_poly.pdbx_strand_id
1 'polypeptide(L)'
;MPRFSIPRLEALSKPKFLNGIPNNSIFAIATLIAVNALVWIAAGIVLHFHPRLISPAALSYVLGLRHALDADHIAAIDLMTRRLIASGQRPATVGTFFSLGHSTIVIVTCIVVAATSGALRERFDGFQHVGNIVGTSVSAAFLIILCIGNGWVLYKLIQRLQAILQERRDQVRLEGFVEEETQIQDHFALEGGGFLTRVFKRLFRVIDRPWKMYPLGVVFGLGFDTSSEIAILGIASIQAVQGTSIWLILIFPILFTAGMCMLDTTDGALMMALYTSKAFSRDVVAILYYSIVLTGITVVVSAFIGIVQVLSLIQNVADPQGRFWDGVSSIGDHFDIVGGSICGVFLIVGLGSIFVYKPWRRHVERQQQSLIQDPEPSLDAQSPAPSTEREDDGFVQAQGIV
;
A
#
# COMPACT_ATOMS: atom_id res chain seq x y z
N MET A 1 -20.45 -45.03 2.79
CA MET A 1 -20.58 -43.69 2.19
C MET A 1 -19.44 -43.51 1.19
N PRO A 2 -19.71 -43.37 -0.12
CA PRO A 2 -18.65 -43.18 -1.11
C PRO A 2 -18.06 -41.76 -0.99
N ARG A 3 -16.72 -41.68 -0.92
CA ARG A 3 -15.97 -40.41 -0.92
C ARG A 3 -16.05 -39.79 -2.32
N PHE A 4 -16.80 -38.69 -2.45
CA PHE A 4 -16.72 -37.82 -3.62
C PHE A 4 -15.29 -37.29 -3.75
N SER A 5 -14.57 -37.80 -4.74
CA SER A 5 -13.26 -37.30 -5.13
C SER A 5 -13.48 -36.18 -6.14
N ILE A 6 -13.29 -34.94 -5.71
CA ILE A 6 -13.34 -33.78 -6.62
C ILE A 6 -12.19 -33.95 -7.62
N PRO A 7 -12.45 -33.95 -8.94
CA PRO A 7 -11.38 -33.98 -9.93
C PRO A 7 -10.52 -32.74 -9.74
N ARG A 8 -9.21 -32.94 -9.51
CA ARG A 8 -8.23 -31.84 -9.54
C ARG A 8 -8.29 -31.26 -10.94
N LEU A 9 -8.88 -30.08 -11.09
CA LEU A 9 -8.81 -29.27 -12.30
C LEU A 9 -7.34 -29.24 -12.72
N GLU A 10 -7.04 -29.79 -13.90
CA GLU A 10 -5.73 -29.68 -14.52
C GLU A 10 -5.35 -28.20 -14.53
N ALA A 11 -4.21 -27.88 -13.93
CA ALA A 11 -3.70 -26.53 -13.89
C ALA A 11 -3.46 -26.09 -15.35
N LEU A 12 -4.36 -25.26 -15.88
CA LEU A 12 -4.21 -24.60 -17.17
C LEU A 12 -2.80 -24.03 -17.26
N SER A 13 -2.04 -24.52 -18.23
CA SER A 13 -0.67 -24.12 -18.46
C SER A 13 -0.61 -22.59 -18.61
N LYS A 14 0.12 -21.94 -17.71
CA LYS A 14 0.24 -20.48 -17.69
C LYS A 14 0.90 -20.00 -18.97
N PRO A 15 0.34 -19.00 -19.66
CA PRO A 15 1.07 -18.35 -20.73
C PRO A 15 2.31 -17.64 -20.13
N LYS A 16 3.43 -17.63 -20.86
CA LYS A 16 4.75 -17.21 -20.37
C LYS A 16 4.80 -15.80 -19.75
N PHE A 17 3.86 -14.91 -20.11
CA PHE A 17 3.75 -13.56 -19.56
C PHE A 17 3.13 -13.49 -18.14
N LEU A 18 2.45 -14.54 -17.67
CA LEU A 18 1.83 -14.60 -16.33
C LEU A 18 2.69 -15.32 -15.27
N ASN A 19 3.91 -15.72 -15.63
CA ASN A 19 4.78 -16.51 -14.75
C ASN A 19 5.28 -15.74 -13.50
N GLY A 20 5.12 -14.42 -13.44
CA GLY A 20 5.45 -13.59 -12.26
C GLY A 20 4.29 -13.35 -11.29
N ILE A 21 3.03 -13.59 -11.71
CA ILE A 21 1.86 -13.24 -10.90
C ILE A 21 1.38 -14.47 -10.09
N PRO A 22 1.09 -14.32 -8.79
CA PRO A 22 0.55 -15.41 -7.97
C PRO A 22 -0.79 -15.92 -8.53
N ASN A 23 -1.01 -17.24 -8.50
CA ASN A 23 -2.25 -17.86 -9.02
C ASN A 23 -3.51 -17.24 -8.38
N ASN A 24 -3.41 -16.85 -7.11
CA ASN A 24 -4.51 -16.26 -6.36
C ASN A 24 -4.90 -14.87 -6.89
N SER A 25 -3.93 -14.04 -7.30
CA SER A 25 -4.23 -12.74 -7.93
C SER A 25 -4.86 -12.92 -9.30
N ILE A 26 -4.35 -13.86 -10.11
CA ILE A 26 -4.91 -14.15 -11.42
C ILE A 26 -6.36 -14.62 -11.28
N PHE A 27 -6.62 -15.52 -10.33
CA PHE A 27 -7.98 -16.00 -10.06
C PHE A 27 -8.90 -14.89 -9.56
N ALA A 28 -8.43 -14.02 -8.66
CA ALA A 28 -9.20 -12.88 -8.16
C ALA A 28 -9.56 -11.91 -9.30
N ILE A 29 -8.59 -11.51 -10.13
CA ILE A 29 -8.81 -10.63 -11.28
C ILE A 29 -9.75 -11.29 -12.31
N ALA A 30 -9.55 -12.58 -12.62
CA ALA A 30 -10.39 -13.30 -13.57
C ALA A 30 -11.85 -13.39 -13.07
N THR A 31 -12.03 -13.67 -11.77
CA THR A 31 -13.36 -13.67 -11.13
C THR A 31 -14.00 -12.29 -11.22
N LEU A 32 -13.23 -11.23 -10.96
CA LEU A 32 -13.70 -9.85 -11.01
C LEU A 32 -14.13 -9.42 -12.43
N ILE A 33 -13.35 -9.81 -13.45
CA ILE A 33 -13.70 -9.58 -14.86
C ILE A 33 -14.99 -10.32 -15.21
N ALA A 34 -15.12 -11.58 -14.79
CA ALA A 34 -16.34 -12.36 -15.02
C ALA A 34 -17.57 -11.74 -14.35
N VAL A 35 -17.44 -11.27 -13.11
CA VAL A 35 -18.52 -10.56 -12.40
C VAL A 35 -18.86 -9.24 -13.11
N ASN A 36 -17.87 -8.46 -13.54
CA ASN A 36 -18.10 -7.23 -14.30
C ASN A 36 -18.85 -7.51 -15.61
N ALA A 37 -18.45 -8.55 -16.35
CA ALA A 37 -19.14 -8.97 -17.57
C ALA A 37 -20.61 -9.36 -17.29
N LEU A 38 -20.86 -10.11 -16.22
CA LEU A 38 -22.21 -10.48 -15.80
C LEU A 38 -23.07 -9.25 -15.44
N VAL A 39 -22.50 -8.30 -14.70
CA VAL A 39 -23.19 -7.04 -14.34
C VAL A 39 -23.53 -6.24 -15.60
N TRP A 40 -22.59 -6.11 -16.54
CA TRP A 40 -22.83 -5.40 -17.80
C TRP A 40 -23.82 -6.11 -18.72
N ILE A 41 -23.84 -7.45 -18.74
CA ILE A 41 -24.86 -8.22 -19.48
C ILE A 41 -26.24 -7.97 -18.87
N ALA A 42 -26.37 -8.08 -17.55
CA ALA A 42 -27.63 -7.83 -16.85
C ALA A 42 -28.11 -6.38 -17.06
N ALA A 43 -27.22 -5.40 -16.93
CA ALA A 43 -27.51 -4.01 -17.23
C ALA A 43 -27.92 -3.83 -18.70
N GLY A 44 -27.20 -4.43 -19.65
CA GLY A 44 -27.52 -4.36 -21.09
C GLY A 44 -28.90 -4.90 -21.43
N ILE A 45 -29.33 -6.00 -20.79
CA ILE A 45 -30.68 -6.54 -20.94
C ILE A 45 -31.73 -5.51 -20.48
N VAL A 46 -31.54 -4.90 -19.32
CA VAL A 46 -32.50 -3.91 -18.80
C VAL A 46 -32.48 -2.62 -19.62
N LEU A 47 -31.29 -2.13 -19.99
CA LEU A 47 -31.08 -0.90 -20.76
C LEU A 47 -31.61 -1.01 -22.19
N HIS A 48 -31.69 -2.21 -22.76
CA HIS A 48 -32.37 -2.44 -24.04
C HIS A 48 -33.83 -1.99 -24.00
N PHE A 49 -34.53 -2.24 -22.89
CA PHE A 49 -35.92 -1.79 -22.69
C PHE A 49 -36.02 -0.34 -22.21
N HIS A 50 -34.94 0.22 -21.67
CA HIS A 50 -34.88 1.60 -21.17
C HIS A 50 -33.71 2.41 -21.76
N PRO A 51 -33.72 2.74 -23.08
CA PRO A 51 -32.58 3.38 -23.74
C PRO A 51 -32.16 4.72 -23.14
N ARG A 52 -33.10 5.45 -22.51
CA ARG A 52 -32.82 6.74 -21.84
C ARG A 52 -31.85 6.59 -20.66
N LEU A 53 -31.72 5.40 -20.09
CA LEU A 53 -30.86 5.12 -18.95
C LEU A 53 -29.43 4.71 -19.35
N ILE A 54 -29.14 4.55 -20.63
CA ILE A 54 -27.81 4.10 -21.11
C ILE A 54 -26.71 5.09 -20.72
N SER A 55 -26.92 6.38 -20.98
CA SER A 55 -25.96 7.43 -20.66
C SER A 55 -25.68 7.54 -19.15
N PRO A 56 -26.70 7.66 -18.26
CA PRO A 56 -26.44 7.69 -16.83
C PRO A 56 -25.83 6.38 -16.30
N ALA A 57 -26.19 5.22 -16.85
CA ALA A 57 -25.58 3.94 -16.48
C ALA A 57 -24.08 3.88 -16.82
N ALA A 58 -23.70 4.27 -18.04
CA ALA A 58 -22.31 4.35 -18.45
C ALA A 58 -21.52 5.36 -17.61
N LEU A 59 -22.13 6.52 -17.33
CA LEU A 59 -21.54 7.54 -16.48
C LEU A 59 -21.33 7.03 -15.05
N SER A 60 -22.30 6.32 -14.46
CA SER A 60 -22.15 5.72 -13.12
C SER A 60 -20.99 4.73 -13.05
N TYR A 61 -20.77 3.92 -14.08
CA TYR A 61 -19.61 3.03 -14.14
C TYR A 61 -18.29 3.82 -14.17
N VAL A 62 -18.20 4.85 -15.01
CA VAL A 62 -17.02 5.72 -15.10
C VAL A 62 -16.78 6.49 -13.81
N LEU A 63 -17.83 6.97 -13.15
CA LEU A 63 -17.73 7.60 -11.83
C LEU A 63 -17.20 6.61 -10.79
N GLY A 64 -17.61 5.34 -10.84
CA GLY A 64 -17.06 4.30 -9.97
C GLY A 64 -15.58 4.05 -10.22
N LEU A 65 -15.16 4.03 -11.49
CA LEU A 65 -13.73 3.97 -11.85
C LEU A 65 -12.96 5.19 -11.35
N ARG A 66 -13.50 6.39 -11.59
CA ARG A 66 -12.89 7.65 -11.14
C ARG A 66 -12.72 7.67 -9.62
N HIS A 67 -13.75 7.28 -8.91
CA HIS A 67 -13.76 7.22 -7.45
C HIS A 67 -12.70 6.27 -6.88
N ALA A 68 -12.49 5.11 -7.50
CA ALA A 68 -11.41 4.21 -7.08
C ALA A 68 -10.00 4.82 -7.22
N LEU A 69 -9.85 5.88 -8.01
CA LEU A 69 -8.59 6.62 -8.12
C LEU A 69 -8.44 7.69 -7.06
N ASP A 70 -9.38 7.84 -6.13
CA ASP A 70 -9.24 8.77 -5.02
C ASP A 70 -8.04 8.37 -4.16
N ALA A 71 -7.27 9.38 -3.73
CA ALA A 71 -5.96 9.15 -3.13
C ALA A 71 -6.03 8.34 -1.82
N ASP A 72 -7.09 8.53 -1.05
CA ASP A 72 -7.33 7.82 0.21
C ASP A 72 -7.68 6.34 0.02
N HIS A 73 -8.40 5.97 -1.04
CA HIS A 73 -8.65 4.59 -1.45
C HIS A 73 -7.32 3.89 -1.76
N ILE A 74 -6.51 4.46 -2.66
CA ILE A 74 -5.20 3.93 -3.04
C ILE A 74 -4.31 3.79 -1.80
N ALA A 75 -4.20 4.82 -0.97
CA ALA A 75 -3.37 4.77 0.23
C ALA A 75 -3.85 3.71 1.25
N ALA A 76 -5.15 3.61 1.50
CA ALA A 76 -5.68 2.62 2.42
C ALA A 76 -5.41 1.19 1.93
N ILE A 77 -5.67 0.92 0.64
CA ILE A 77 -5.46 -0.39 0.02
C ILE A 77 -3.97 -0.74 0.00
N ASP A 78 -3.10 0.19 -0.38
CA ASP A 78 -1.65 -0.02 -0.44
C ASP A 78 -1.03 -0.34 0.92
N LEU A 79 -1.28 0.52 1.92
CA LEU A 79 -0.71 0.34 3.24
C LEU A 79 -1.21 -0.96 3.87
N MET A 80 -2.47 -1.32 3.61
CA MET A 80 -3.02 -2.56 4.12
C MET A 80 -2.47 -3.78 3.39
N THR A 81 -2.38 -3.74 2.06
CA THR A 81 -1.81 -4.81 1.22
C THR A 81 -0.38 -5.11 1.65
N ARG A 82 0.45 -4.07 1.80
CA ARG A 82 1.82 -4.18 2.30
C ARG A 82 1.87 -4.82 3.68
N ARG A 83 1.04 -4.34 4.59
CA ARG A 83 1.02 -4.84 5.97
C ARG A 83 0.58 -6.30 6.04
N LEU A 84 -0.40 -6.70 5.24
CA LEU A 84 -0.86 -8.09 5.16
C LEU A 84 0.20 -9.00 4.53
N ILE A 85 0.92 -8.54 3.50
CA ILE A 85 2.08 -9.25 2.96
C ILE A 85 3.15 -9.44 4.05
N ALA A 86 3.46 -8.39 4.81
CA ALA A 86 4.39 -8.48 5.93
C ALA A 86 3.93 -9.44 7.05
N SER A 87 2.62 -9.67 7.17
CA SER A 87 2.02 -10.64 8.09
C SER A 87 1.85 -12.04 7.48
N GLY A 88 2.40 -12.29 6.28
CA GLY A 88 2.33 -13.56 5.56
C GLY A 88 0.95 -13.92 4.99
N GLN A 89 0.03 -12.95 4.90
CA GLN A 89 -1.28 -13.13 4.27
C GLN A 89 -1.18 -12.93 2.75
N ARG A 90 -2.22 -13.35 2.03
CA ARG A 90 -2.36 -13.16 0.57
C ARG A 90 -3.46 -12.13 0.27
N PRO A 91 -3.15 -10.84 0.24
CA PRO A 91 -4.16 -9.76 0.22
C PRO A 91 -4.81 -9.45 -1.14
N ALA A 92 -4.91 -10.42 -2.05
CA ALA A 92 -5.43 -10.17 -3.41
C ALA A 92 -6.87 -9.60 -3.44
N THR A 93 -7.65 -9.74 -2.36
CA THR A 93 -9.04 -9.30 -2.27
C THR A 93 -9.23 -8.07 -1.35
N VAL A 94 -8.15 -7.42 -0.89
CA VAL A 94 -8.22 -6.25 0.00
C VAL A 94 -9.06 -5.14 -0.62
N GLY A 95 -8.75 -4.77 -1.86
CA GLY A 95 -9.50 -3.76 -2.61
C GLY A 95 -10.97 -4.15 -2.74
N THR A 96 -11.28 -5.38 -3.15
CA THR A 96 -12.66 -5.85 -3.30
C THR A 96 -13.50 -5.65 -2.04
N PHE A 97 -13.00 -6.05 -0.87
CA PHE A 97 -13.75 -5.90 0.38
C PHE A 97 -13.90 -4.44 0.78
N PHE A 98 -12.86 -3.63 0.56
CA PHE A 98 -12.90 -2.20 0.81
C PHE A 98 -13.98 -1.51 -0.05
N SER A 99 -13.96 -1.71 -1.38
CA SER A 99 -14.93 -1.13 -2.30
C SER A 99 -16.36 -1.60 -2.02
N LEU A 100 -16.56 -2.88 -1.68
CA LEU A 100 -17.88 -3.41 -1.31
C LEU A 100 -18.43 -2.77 -0.04
N GLY A 101 -17.56 -2.56 0.95
CA GLY A 101 -17.91 -1.84 2.18
C GLY A 101 -18.33 -0.40 1.89
N HIS A 102 -17.49 0.34 1.15
CA HIS A 102 -17.76 1.72 0.75
C HIS A 102 -19.06 1.83 -0.06
N SER A 103 -19.19 0.99 -1.08
CA SER A 103 -20.36 0.93 -1.95
C SER A 103 -21.64 0.56 -1.21
N THR A 104 -21.58 -0.10 -0.05
CA THR A 104 -22.76 -0.35 0.76
C THR A 104 -23.43 0.95 1.16
N ILE A 105 -22.64 1.96 1.58
CA ILE A 105 -23.18 3.27 1.92
C ILE A 105 -23.74 3.95 0.68
N VAL A 106 -23.02 3.92 -0.44
CA VAL A 106 -23.49 4.53 -1.71
C VAL A 106 -24.81 3.92 -2.19
N ILE A 107 -24.97 2.60 -2.11
CA ILE A 107 -26.22 1.91 -2.46
C ILE A 107 -27.34 2.34 -1.51
N VAL A 108 -27.09 2.33 -0.20
CA VAL A 108 -28.09 2.71 0.81
C VAL A 108 -28.52 4.16 0.61
N THR A 109 -27.60 5.09 0.38
CA THR A 109 -27.95 6.50 0.15
C THR A 109 -28.65 6.72 -1.18
N CYS A 110 -28.28 5.99 -2.24
CA CYS A 110 -29.04 6.01 -3.50
C CYS A 110 -30.49 5.56 -3.28
N ILE A 111 -30.73 4.50 -2.50
CA ILE A 111 -32.07 4.02 -2.16
C ILE A 111 -32.83 5.09 -1.38
N VAL A 112 -32.20 5.67 -0.35
CA VAL A 112 -32.81 6.72 0.49
C VAL A 112 -33.22 7.91 -0.36
N VAL A 113 -32.30 8.44 -1.19
CA VAL A 113 -32.54 9.59 -2.08
C VAL A 113 -33.63 9.27 -3.10
N ALA A 114 -33.62 8.07 -3.69
CA ALA A 114 -34.63 7.66 -4.66
C ALA A 114 -36.02 7.52 -4.02
N ALA A 115 -36.10 7.02 -2.79
CA ALA A 115 -37.36 6.79 -2.09
C ALA A 115 -38.00 8.07 -1.52
N THR A 116 -37.22 9.12 -1.27
CA THR A 116 -37.72 10.33 -0.59
C THR A 116 -38.17 11.47 -1.50
N SER A 117 -37.96 11.37 -2.82
CA SER A 117 -38.53 12.24 -3.88
C SER A 117 -38.70 13.73 -3.52
N GLY A 118 -37.71 14.34 -2.85
CA GLY A 118 -37.70 15.75 -2.46
C GLY A 118 -38.26 16.10 -1.06
N ALA A 119 -39.01 15.21 -0.40
CA ALA A 119 -39.69 15.49 0.88
C ALA A 119 -38.76 15.44 2.12
N LEU A 120 -37.51 15.01 1.98
CA LEU A 120 -36.56 14.85 3.10
C LEU A 120 -35.18 15.49 2.85
N ARG A 121 -35.06 16.45 1.90
CA ARG A 121 -33.78 17.13 1.61
C ARG A 121 -33.07 17.65 2.86
N GLU A 122 -33.78 18.36 3.74
CA GLU A 122 -33.19 18.93 4.96
C GLU A 122 -32.64 17.88 5.94
N ARG A 123 -33.30 16.72 6.08
CA ARG A 123 -32.80 15.64 6.94
C ARG A 123 -31.65 14.86 6.31
N PHE A 124 -31.61 14.82 4.99
CA PHE A 124 -30.50 14.23 4.24
C PHE A 124 -29.24 15.08 4.36
N ASP A 125 -29.36 16.42 4.24
CA ASP A 125 -28.23 17.34 4.38
C ASP A 125 -27.57 17.22 5.77
N GLY A 126 -28.37 17.09 6.83
CA GLY A 126 -27.86 16.84 8.18
C GLY A 126 -27.18 15.47 8.36
N PHE A 127 -27.71 14.43 7.73
CA PHE A 127 -27.09 13.10 7.75
C PHE A 127 -25.77 13.09 6.97
N GLN A 128 -25.71 13.79 5.83
CA GLN A 128 -24.51 13.94 5.02
C GLN A 128 -23.42 14.67 5.81
N HIS A 129 -23.72 15.81 6.43
CA HIS A 129 -22.72 16.55 7.21
C HIS A 129 -22.12 15.72 8.36
N VAL A 130 -22.97 15.00 9.13
CA VAL A 130 -22.49 14.11 10.20
C VAL A 130 -21.70 12.94 9.63
N GLY A 131 -22.18 12.36 8.53
CA GLY A 131 -21.48 11.32 7.78
C GLY A 131 -20.07 11.77 7.40
N ASN A 132 -19.94 12.94 6.79
CA ASN A 132 -18.67 13.49 6.31
C ASN A 132 -17.67 13.68 7.44
N ILE A 133 -18.10 14.26 8.56
CA ILE A 133 -17.23 14.45 9.74
C ILE A 133 -16.76 13.10 10.29
N VAL A 134 -17.67 12.13 10.44
CA VAL A 134 -17.33 10.80 10.99
C VAL A 134 -16.43 10.03 10.01
N GLY A 135 -16.77 10.02 8.73
CA GLY A 135 -16.04 9.33 7.67
C GLY A 135 -14.63 9.88 7.53
N THR A 136 -14.46 11.20 7.37
CA THR A 136 -13.14 11.82 7.23
C THR A 136 -12.29 11.71 8.49
N SER A 137 -12.88 11.88 9.69
CA SER A 137 -12.12 11.77 10.94
C SER A 137 -11.58 10.36 11.18
N VAL A 138 -12.40 9.33 10.95
CA VAL A 138 -11.95 7.94 11.11
C VAL A 138 -10.95 7.56 10.01
N SER A 139 -11.19 8.00 8.77
CA SER A 139 -10.28 7.74 7.64
C SER A 139 -8.91 8.39 7.86
N ALA A 140 -8.89 9.66 8.30
CA ALA A 140 -7.67 10.40 8.59
C ALA A 140 -6.88 9.74 9.73
N ALA A 141 -7.57 9.40 10.83
CA ALA A 141 -6.96 8.69 11.93
C ALA A 141 -6.37 7.35 11.48
N PHE A 142 -7.11 6.59 10.67
CA PHE A 142 -6.67 5.29 10.20
C PHE A 142 -5.44 5.38 9.28
N LEU A 143 -5.45 6.28 8.29
CA LEU A 143 -4.30 6.51 7.40
C LEU A 143 -3.07 6.97 8.16
N ILE A 144 -3.22 7.90 9.12
CA ILE A 144 -2.09 8.35 9.95
C ILE A 144 -1.51 7.19 10.76
N ILE A 145 -2.35 6.38 11.40
CA ILE A 145 -1.84 5.26 12.22
C ILE A 145 -1.16 4.21 11.33
N LEU A 146 -1.74 3.87 10.17
CA LEU A 146 -1.09 2.97 9.22
C LEU A 146 0.22 3.56 8.69
N CYS A 147 0.27 4.87 8.42
CA CYS A 147 1.45 5.56 7.95
C CYS A 147 2.59 5.45 8.97
N ILE A 148 2.33 5.74 10.25
CA ILE A 148 3.35 5.59 11.30
C ILE A 148 3.79 4.11 11.42
N GLY A 149 2.84 3.17 11.39
CA GLY A 149 3.13 1.74 11.45
C GLY A 149 4.03 1.27 10.29
N ASN A 150 3.73 1.70 9.07
CA ASN A 150 4.54 1.37 7.88
C ASN A 150 5.88 2.13 7.88
N GLY A 151 5.95 3.33 8.44
CA GLY A 151 7.19 4.06 8.67
C GLY A 151 8.12 3.33 9.64
N TRP A 152 7.58 2.69 10.67
CA TRP A 152 8.36 1.84 11.57
C TRP A 152 8.89 0.57 10.87
N VAL A 153 8.08 -0.05 10.00
CA VAL A 153 8.53 -1.18 9.15
C VAL A 153 9.67 -0.73 8.24
N LEU A 154 9.55 0.44 7.60
CA LEU A 154 10.59 1.03 6.77
C LEU A 154 11.90 1.24 7.55
N TYR A 155 11.81 1.80 8.75
CA TYR A 155 12.98 1.99 9.63
C TYR A 155 13.69 0.66 9.91
N LYS A 156 12.95 -0.40 10.27
CA LYS A 156 13.51 -1.73 10.49
C LYS A 156 14.13 -2.34 9.22
N LEU A 157 13.53 -2.13 8.05
CA LEU A 157 14.09 -2.59 6.78
C LEU A 157 15.42 -1.91 6.47
N ILE A 158 15.52 -0.60 6.72
CA ILE A 158 16.76 0.16 6.54
C ILE A 158 17.85 -0.35 7.49
N GLN A 159 17.51 -0.55 8.78
CA GLN A 159 18.46 -1.12 9.75
C GLN A 159 18.96 -2.50 9.34
N ARG A 160 18.07 -3.38 8.87
CA ARG A 160 18.47 -4.72 8.38
C ARG A 160 19.36 -4.63 7.15
N LEU A 161 19.06 -3.73 6.21
CA LEU A 161 19.93 -3.51 5.05
C LEU A 161 21.31 -3.04 5.49
N GLN A 162 21.38 -2.10 6.44
CA GLN A 162 22.65 -1.63 7.01
C GLN A 162 23.41 -2.75 7.72
N ALA A 163 22.72 -3.59 8.50
CA ALA A 163 23.32 -4.74 9.17
C ALA A 163 23.88 -5.76 8.18
N ILE A 164 23.15 -6.13 7.12
CA ILE A 164 23.64 -7.05 6.08
C ILE A 164 24.83 -6.45 5.31
N LEU A 165 24.80 -5.15 5.05
CA LEU A 165 25.94 -4.45 4.45
C LEU A 165 27.15 -4.44 5.40
N GLN A 166 26.93 -4.36 6.72
CA GLN A 166 28.00 -4.44 7.72
C GLN A 166 28.50 -5.88 7.94
N GLU A 167 27.66 -6.90 8.00
CA GLU A 167 28.07 -8.30 8.22
C GLU A 167 28.79 -8.90 7.01
N ARG A 168 28.49 -8.44 5.79
CA ARG A 168 29.31 -8.78 4.60
C ARG A 168 30.75 -8.25 4.69
N ARG A 169 31.06 -7.36 5.65
CA ARG A 169 32.42 -6.93 5.99
C ARG A 169 33.23 -8.01 6.71
N ASP A 170 32.59 -8.90 7.49
CA ASP A 170 33.26 -9.79 8.44
C ASP A 170 33.26 -11.29 8.04
N GLN A 171 33.02 -11.59 6.76
CA GLN A 171 33.04 -12.93 6.11
C GLN A 171 32.03 -13.99 6.61
N VAL A 172 31.12 -14.31 5.68
CA VAL A 172 30.51 -15.63 5.42
C VAL A 172 29.93 -16.37 6.63
N ARG A 173 28.68 -16.04 6.97
CA ARG A 173 27.72 -17.07 7.39
C ARG A 173 26.29 -16.63 7.14
N LEU A 174 25.68 -17.12 6.07
CA LEU A 174 24.27 -17.59 6.05
C LEU A 174 23.89 -18.04 4.63
N GLU A 175 24.41 -19.20 4.25
CA GLU A 175 23.56 -20.17 3.55
C GLU A 175 22.48 -20.60 4.55
N GLY A 176 21.27 -20.05 4.41
CA GLY A 176 20.18 -20.40 5.32
C GLY A 176 18.89 -19.59 5.21
N PHE A 177 18.73 -18.66 4.25
CA PHE A 177 17.56 -17.77 4.23
C PHE A 177 16.74 -17.80 2.94
N VAL A 178 16.50 -19.02 2.44
CA VAL A 178 15.30 -19.28 1.62
C VAL A 178 14.08 -19.62 2.51
N GLU A 179 14.28 -19.88 3.81
CA GLU A 179 13.22 -20.15 4.78
C GLU A 179 12.86 -18.94 5.66
N GLU A 180 13.45 -17.76 5.43
CA GLU A 180 13.31 -16.57 6.29
C GLU A 180 12.36 -15.49 5.79
N GLU A 181 11.65 -15.71 4.67
CA GLU A 181 10.39 -14.98 4.47
C GLU A 181 9.37 -15.33 5.57
N THR A 182 9.53 -16.51 6.20
CA THR A 182 8.71 -17.03 7.29
C THR A 182 9.12 -16.57 8.69
N GLN A 183 10.29 -15.95 8.91
CA GLN A 183 10.69 -15.46 10.25
C GLN A 183 10.60 -13.93 10.43
N ILE A 184 10.24 -13.17 9.38
CA ILE A 184 9.58 -11.86 9.61
C ILE A 184 8.21 -12.09 10.30
N GLN A 185 7.62 -13.27 10.08
CA GLN A 185 6.33 -13.71 10.59
C GLN A 185 6.31 -13.90 12.11
N ASP A 186 7.45 -14.24 12.74
CA ASP A 186 7.59 -14.32 14.21
C ASP A 186 8.23 -13.07 14.84
N HIS A 187 8.93 -12.22 14.08
CA HIS A 187 9.49 -10.94 14.58
C HIS A 187 8.47 -9.77 14.68
N PHE A 188 7.19 -10.05 14.48
CA PHE A 188 6.10 -9.27 15.10
C PHE A 188 5.87 -9.63 16.57
N ALA A 189 6.65 -10.57 17.13
CA ALA A 189 7.04 -10.49 18.53
C ALA A 189 7.79 -9.17 18.70
N LEU A 190 7.01 -8.13 18.97
CA LEU A 190 7.47 -6.87 19.49
C LEU A 190 8.10 -7.14 20.86
N GLU A 191 9.33 -7.64 20.87
CA GLU A 191 10.25 -7.51 22.00
C GLU A 191 10.60 -6.03 22.11
N GLY A 192 9.68 -5.30 22.72
CA GLY A 192 9.69 -3.87 22.84
C GLY A 192 8.39 -3.44 23.47
N GLY A 193 8.32 -3.52 24.80
CA GLY A 193 7.15 -3.22 25.64
C GLY A 193 6.69 -1.76 25.65
N GLY A 194 6.85 -1.02 24.55
CA GLY A 194 6.39 0.36 24.41
C GLY A 194 4.86 0.47 24.36
N PHE A 195 4.36 1.66 24.69
CA PHE A 195 2.94 2.01 24.50
C PHE A 195 2.54 1.92 23.02
N LEU A 196 3.39 2.45 22.13
CA LEU A 196 3.16 2.49 20.68
C LEU A 196 3.03 1.07 20.07
N THR A 197 3.89 0.15 20.52
CA THR A 197 3.82 -1.29 20.22
C THR A 197 2.45 -1.90 20.55
N ARG A 198 1.88 -1.59 21.72
CA ARG A 198 0.60 -2.14 22.17
C ARG A 198 -0.57 -1.58 21.36
N VAL A 199 -0.56 -0.27 21.07
CA VAL A 199 -1.57 0.38 20.24
C VAL A 199 -1.56 -0.20 18.84
N PHE A 200 -0.38 -0.31 18.22
CA PHE A 200 -0.25 -0.94 16.90
C PHE A 200 -0.72 -2.38 16.93
N LYS A 201 -0.28 -3.22 17.88
CA LYS A 201 -0.72 -4.62 17.97
C LYS A 201 -2.24 -4.76 18.09
N ARG A 202 -2.92 -3.84 18.78
CA ARG A 202 -4.38 -3.85 18.90
C ARG A 202 -5.06 -3.49 17.58
N LEU A 203 -4.70 -2.37 16.97
CA LEU A 203 -5.26 -1.95 15.68
C LEU A 203 -4.96 -2.98 14.58
N PHE A 204 -3.78 -3.57 14.63
CA PHE A 204 -3.31 -4.59 13.70
C PHE A 204 -4.05 -5.91 13.81
N ARG A 205 -4.57 -6.22 14.99
CA ARG A 205 -5.49 -7.36 15.20
C ARG A 205 -6.91 -7.04 14.72
N VAL A 206 -7.29 -5.76 14.67
CA VAL A 206 -8.59 -5.33 14.10
C VAL A 206 -8.63 -5.61 12.61
N ILE A 207 -7.53 -5.45 11.87
CA ILE A 207 -7.48 -5.77 10.43
C ILE A 207 -6.31 -6.73 10.19
N ASP A 208 -6.52 -8.02 10.42
CA ASP A 208 -5.54 -9.08 10.23
C ASP A 208 -5.85 -9.94 8.98
N ARG A 209 -7.02 -9.75 8.37
CA ARG A 209 -7.52 -10.49 7.21
C ARG A 209 -8.08 -9.54 6.16
N PRO A 210 -7.98 -9.88 4.85
CA PRO A 210 -8.49 -9.04 3.77
C PRO A 210 -9.96 -8.64 3.91
N TRP A 211 -10.82 -9.54 4.39
CA TRP A 211 -12.26 -9.26 4.54
C TRP A 211 -12.60 -8.17 5.56
N LYS A 212 -11.70 -7.93 6.54
CA LYS A 212 -11.89 -6.89 7.55
C LYS A 212 -11.72 -5.47 7.00
N MET A 213 -11.36 -5.34 5.72
CA MET A 213 -11.43 -4.06 5.00
C MET A 213 -12.86 -3.65 4.68
N TYR A 214 -13.84 -4.55 4.73
CA TYR A 214 -15.23 -4.21 4.47
C TYR A 214 -15.79 -3.21 5.49
N PRO A 215 -15.70 -3.43 6.83
CA PRO A 215 -16.11 -2.42 7.80
C PRO A 215 -15.38 -1.09 7.66
N LEU A 216 -14.09 -1.13 7.29
CA LEU A 216 -13.32 0.09 7.04
C LEU A 216 -13.89 0.85 5.83
N GLY A 217 -14.16 0.15 4.73
CA GLY A 217 -14.80 0.69 3.55
C GLY A 217 -16.14 1.35 3.88
N VAL A 218 -16.98 0.72 4.71
CA VAL A 218 -18.25 1.31 5.17
C VAL A 218 -18.03 2.67 5.82
N VAL A 219 -17.03 2.80 6.70
CA VAL A 219 -16.75 4.07 7.37
C VAL A 219 -16.20 5.11 6.39
N PHE A 220 -15.35 4.70 5.44
CA PHE A 220 -14.87 5.58 4.38
C PHE A 220 -16.03 6.09 3.51
N GLY A 221 -16.98 5.21 3.16
CA GLY A 221 -18.16 5.58 2.37
C GLY A 221 -19.16 6.50 3.08
N LEU A 222 -19.03 6.71 4.41
CA LEU A 222 -19.80 7.74 5.10
C LEU A 222 -19.28 9.15 4.80
N GLY A 223 -18.08 9.27 4.24
CA GLY A 223 -17.38 10.53 4.06
C GLY A 223 -18.06 11.55 3.13
N PHE A 224 -18.96 11.14 2.21
CA PHE A 224 -19.63 11.91 1.13
C PHE A 224 -18.92 13.18 0.59
N ASP A 225 -17.60 13.23 0.65
CA ASP A 225 -16.77 14.38 0.30
C ASP A 225 -16.26 14.26 -1.14
N THR A 226 -16.62 13.18 -1.83
CA THR A 226 -16.17 12.92 -3.19
C THR A 226 -17.20 13.41 -4.21
N SER A 227 -16.71 14.11 -5.23
CA SER A 227 -17.56 14.59 -6.32
C SER A 227 -18.27 13.45 -7.06
N SER A 228 -17.67 12.25 -7.08
CA SER A 228 -18.23 11.05 -7.71
C SER A 228 -19.45 10.49 -6.97
N GLU A 229 -19.42 10.44 -5.62
CA GLU A 229 -20.57 10.03 -4.81
C GLU A 229 -21.74 11.02 -4.94
N ILE A 230 -21.45 12.32 -4.86
CA ILE A 230 -22.48 13.36 -5.00
C ILE A 230 -23.09 13.31 -6.41
N ALA A 231 -22.28 13.08 -7.45
CA ALA A 231 -22.76 12.95 -8.81
C ALA A 231 -23.70 11.75 -8.99
N ILE A 232 -23.38 10.57 -8.44
CA ILE A 232 -24.25 9.41 -8.58
C ILE A 232 -25.55 9.55 -7.79
N LEU A 233 -25.50 10.17 -6.60
CA LEU A 233 -26.70 10.53 -5.84
C LEU A 233 -27.56 11.54 -6.60
N GLY A 234 -26.95 12.50 -7.30
CA GLY A 234 -27.63 13.42 -8.21
C GLY A 234 -28.33 12.71 -9.36
N ILE A 235 -27.67 11.74 -10.01
CA ILE A 235 -28.28 10.91 -11.06
C ILE A 235 -29.47 10.13 -10.51
N ALA A 236 -29.31 9.46 -9.36
CA ALA A 236 -30.40 8.72 -8.71
C ALA A 236 -31.59 9.63 -8.35
N SER A 237 -31.31 10.82 -7.83
CA SER A 237 -32.31 11.85 -7.49
C SER A 237 -33.10 12.32 -8.71
N ILE A 238 -32.41 12.67 -9.80
CA ILE A 238 -33.05 13.13 -11.05
C ILE A 238 -33.95 12.04 -11.61
N GLN A 239 -33.49 10.78 -11.62
CA GLN A 239 -34.28 9.66 -12.15
C GLN A 239 -35.48 9.34 -11.26
N ALA A 240 -35.35 9.51 -9.95
CA ALA A 240 -36.47 9.37 -9.01
C ALA A 240 -37.55 10.45 -9.24
N VAL A 241 -37.15 11.71 -9.45
CA VAL A 241 -38.08 12.81 -9.77
C VAL A 241 -38.80 12.58 -11.10
N GLN A 242 -38.14 11.92 -12.07
CA GLN A 242 -38.75 11.52 -13.35
C GLN A 242 -39.73 10.33 -13.23
N GLY A 243 -39.94 9.79 -12.01
CA GLY A 243 -40.85 8.68 -11.77
C GLY A 243 -40.27 7.31 -12.17
N THR A 244 -38.95 7.21 -12.31
CA THR A 244 -38.28 5.94 -12.62
C THR A 244 -38.40 4.98 -11.43
N SER A 245 -38.66 3.71 -11.70
CA SER A 245 -38.74 2.68 -10.65
C SER A 245 -37.43 2.60 -9.86
N ILE A 246 -37.52 2.41 -8.55
CA ILE A 246 -36.35 2.25 -7.66
C ILE A 246 -35.45 1.09 -8.09
N TRP A 247 -36.04 0.03 -8.67
CA TRP A 247 -35.30 -1.12 -9.19
C TRP A 247 -34.40 -0.76 -10.38
N LEU A 248 -34.84 0.19 -11.22
CA LEU A 248 -34.04 0.69 -12.33
C LEU A 248 -32.96 1.66 -11.84
N ILE A 249 -33.28 2.48 -10.83
CA ILE A 249 -32.31 3.40 -10.22
C ILE A 249 -31.15 2.63 -9.56
N LEU A 250 -31.40 1.44 -9.02
CA LEU A 250 -30.38 0.57 -8.42
C LEU A 250 -29.30 0.10 -9.41
N ILE A 251 -29.53 0.18 -10.72
CA ILE A 251 -28.50 -0.12 -11.73
C ILE A 251 -27.30 0.82 -11.58
N PHE A 252 -27.53 2.09 -11.23
CA PHE A 252 -26.48 3.08 -11.13
C PHE A 252 -25.46 2.75 -10.04
N PRO A 253 -25.84 2.60 -8.75
CA PRO A 253 -24.87 2.28 -7.71
C PRO A 253 -24.26 0.88 -7.92
N ILE A 254 -24.98 -0.09 -8.53
CA ILE A 254 -24.39 -1.40 -8.87
C ILE A 254 -23.25 -1.26 -9.91
N LEU A 255 -23.45 -0.47 -10.97
CA LEU A 255 -22.41 -0.21 -11.97
C LEU A 255 -21.24 0.60 -11.39
N PHE A 256 -21.53 1.57 -10.53
CA PHE A 256 -20.51 2.30 -9.78
C PHE A 256 -19.67 1.37 -8.91
N THR A 257 -20.30 0.47 -8.14
CA THR A 257 -19.62 -0.56 -7.35
C THR A 257 -18.77 -1.47 -8.24
N ALA A 258 -19.29 -1.89 -9.39
CA ALA A 258 -18.55 -2.75 -10.32
C ALA A 258 -17.29 -2.07 -10.86
N GLY A 259 -17.38 -0.78 -11.21
CA GLY A 259 -16.25 0.05 -11.63
C GLY A 259 -15.22 0.22 -10.51
N MET A 260 -15.68 0.64 -9.33
CA MET A 260 -14.79 0.84 -8.17
C MET A 260 -14.05 -0.44 -7.77
N CYS A 261 -14.79 -1.56 -7.64
CA CYS A 261 -14.20 -2.85 -7.32
C CYS A 261 -13.15 -3.27 -8.35
N MET A 262 -13.34 -2.93 -9.63
CA MET A 262 -12.41 -3.28 -10.70
C MET A 262 -11.03 -2.67 -10.45
N LEU A 263 -10.96 -1.35 -10.21
CA LEU A 263 -9.69 -0.66 -10.03
C LEU A 263 -9.07 -0.92 -8.66
N ASP A 264 -9.83 -0.82 -7.58
CA ASP A 264 -9.33 -1.07 -6.22
C ASP A 264 -8.75 -2.50 -6.06
N THR A 265 -9.41 -3.50 -6.66
CA THR A 265 -8.89 -4.88 -6.65
C THR A 265 -7.66 -5.03 -7.54
N THR A 266 -7.65 -4.35 -8.70
CA THR A 266 -6.50 -4.38 -9.62
C THR A 266 -5.28 -3.75 -8.95
N ASP A 267 -5.44 -2.65 -8.24
CA ASP A 267 -4.40 -1.99 -7.46
C ASP A 267 -3.77 -2.93 -6.43
N GLY A 268 -4.59 -3.49 -5.52
CA GLY A 268 -4.10 -4.45 -4.52
C GLY A 268 -3.47 -5.72 -5.13
N ALA A 269 -4.00 -6.20 -6.26
CA ALA A 269 -3.46 -7.36 -6.95
C ALA A 269 -2.13 -7.06 -7.68
N LEU A 270 -2.00 -5.89 -8.30
CA LEU A 270 -0.76 -5.40 -8.92
C LEU A 270 0.32 -5.18 -7.87
N MET A 271 -0.03 -4.60 -6.73
CA MET A 271 0.89 -4.45 -5.62
C MET A 271 1.37 -5.80 -5.11
N MET A 272 0.48 -6.77 -4.89
CA MET A 272 0.87 -8.12 -4.52
C MET A 272 1.74 -8.79 -5.59
N ALA A 273 1.47 -8.56 -6.87
CA ALA A 273 2.29 -9.04 -7.97
C ALA A 273 3.69 -8.42 -7.94
N LEU A 274 3.84 -7.11 -7.72
CA LEU A 274 5.16 -6.47 -7.58
C LEU A 274 5.97 -7.05 -6.41
N TYR A 275 5.31 -7.40 -5.30
CA TYR A 275 5.97 -8.04 -4.16
C TYR A 275 6.30 -9.52 -4.35
N THR A 276 5.46 -10.27 -5.06
CA THR A 276 5.65 -11.72 -5.21
C THR A 276 6.44 -12.06 -6.46
N SER A 277 6.37 -11.22 -7.50
CA SER A 277 7.12 -11.31 -8.76
C SER A 277 8.59 -10.90 -8.58
N LYS A 278 9.21 -11.33 -7.47
CA LYS A 278 10.67 -11.36 -7.21
C LYS A 278 11.39 -12.29 -8.20
N ALA A 279 11.04 -12.22 -9.47
CA ALA A 279 11.33 -13.18 -10.51
C ALA A 279 12.78 -13.10 -11.03
N PHE A 280 13.67 -12.24 -10.51
CA PHE A 280 15.04 -12.17 -11.06
C PHE A 280 16.20 -11.87 -10.09
N SER A 281 16.05 -12.05 -8.77
CA SER A 281 17.22 -11.93 -7.89
C SER A 281 17.19 -12.87 -6.69
N ARG A 282 18.11 -13.84 -6.69
CA ARG A 282 18.53 -14.63 -5.52
C ARG A 282 19.18 -13.78 -4.41
N ASP A 283 19.40 -12.48 -4.65
CA ASP A 283 20.11 -11.59 -3.75
C ASP A 283 19.18 -10.92 -2.73
N VAL A 284 19.39 -11.23 -1.45
CA VAL A 284 18.68 -10.64 -0.29
C VAL A 284 18.72 -9.10 -0.32
N VAL A 285 19.86 -8.51 -0.71
CA VAL A 285 20.03 -7.05 -0.81
C VAL A 285 19.08 -6.41 -1.83
N ALA A 286 18.80 -7.08 -2.96
CA ALA A 286 17.86 -6.58 -3.96
C ALA A 286 16.45 -6.52 -3.39
N ILE A 287 16.04 -7.60 -2.71
CA ILE A 287 14.72 -7.71 -2.08
C ILE A 287 14.52 -6.59 -1.05
N LEU A 288 15.52 -6.35 -0.19
CA LEU A 288 15.45 -5.27 0.79
C LEU A 288 15.41 -3.89 0.12
N TYR A 289 16.26 -3.63 -0.87
CA TYR A 289 16.29 -2.35 -1.58
C TYR A 289 14.93 -2.01 -2.20
N TYR A 290 14.35 -2.92 -2.99
CA TYR A 290 13.04 -2.69 -3.60
C TYR A 290 11.93 -2.54 -2.56
N SER A 291 11.97 -3.32 -1.47
CA SER A 291 11.01 -3.21 -0.39
C SER A 291 11.12 -1.85 0.32
N ILE A 292 12.33 -1.33 0.54
CA ILE A 292 12.58 -0.02 1.16
C ILE A 292 12.06 1.10 0.26
N VAL A 293 12.45 1.10 -1.02
CA VAL A 293 12.02 2.15 -1.97
C VAL A 293 10.50 2.19 -2.06
N LEU A 294 9.87 1.02 -2.28
CA LEU A 294 8.43 0.94 -2.41
C LEU A 294 7.73 1.31 -1.09
N THR A 295 8.28 0.94 0.08
CA THR A 295 7.71 1.38 1.39
C THR A 295 7.85 2.87 1.61
N GLY A 296 9.01 3.43 1.25
CA GLY A 296 9.28 4.86 1.39
C GLY A 296 8.25 5.71 0.65
N ILE A 297 7.99 5.38 -0.61
CA ILE A 297 7.00 6.11 -1.42
C ILE A 297 5.61 6.00 -0.81
N THR A 298 5.15 4.78 -0.46
CA THR A 298 3.83 4.58 0.17
C THR A 298 3.68 5.37 1.46
N VAL A 299 4.72 5.42 2.31
CA VAL A 299 4.68 6.18 3.57
C VAL A 299 4.62 7.69 3.30
N VAL A 300 5.42 8.22 2.36
CA VAL A 300 5.40 9.65 2.02
C VAL A 300 4.05 10.06 1.43
N VAL A 301 3.54 9.29 0.47
CA VAL A 301 2.24 9.52 -0.16
C VAL A 301 1.12 9.47 0.87
N SER A 302 1.09 8.45 1.73
CA SER A 302 0.04 8.33 2.75
C SER A 302 0.14 9.40 3.83
N ALA A 303 1.34 9.85 4.20
CA ALA A 303 1.50 11.00 5.09
C ALA A 303 0.90 12.26 4.47
N PHE A 304 1.18 12.52 3.20
CA PHE A 304 0.60 13.64 2.46
C PHE A 304 -0.93 13.58 2.44
N ILE A 305 -1.51 12.43 2.08
CA ILE A 305 -2.97 12.26 2.03
C ILE A 305 -3.60 12.39 3.43
N GLY A 306 -3.00 11.78 4.45
CA GLY A 306 -3.47 11.91 5.83
C GLY A 306 -3.49 13.35 6.31
N ILE A 307 -2.48 14.15 5.95
CA ILE A 307 -2.44 15.59 6.23
C ILE A 307 -3.58 16.31 5.49
N VAL A 308 -3.76 16.06 4.19
CA VAL A 308 -4.86 16.65 3.40
C VAL A 308 -6.22 16.31 4.01
N GLN A 309 -6.43 15.08 4.45
CA GLN A 309 -7.70 14.65 5.04
C GLN A 309 -7.98 15.31 6.40
N VAL A 310 -6.94 15.55 7.21
CA VAL A 310 -7.06 16.36 8.45
C VAL A 310 -7.39 17.82 8.13
N LEU A 311 -6.77 18.40 7.10
CA LEU A 311 -7.09 19.77 6.68
C LEU A 311 -8.53 19.86 6.16
N SER A 312 -8.98 18.86 5.39
CA SER A 312 -10.37 18.75 4.93
C SER A 312 -11.36 18.66 6.09
N LEU A 313 -11.04 17.88 7.13
CA LEU A 313 -11.85 17.79 8.34
C LEU A 313 -11.96 19.15 9.06
N ILE A 314 -10.86 19.89 9.17
CA ILE A 314 -10.87 21.23 9.77
C ILE A 314 -11.75 22.17 8.94
N GLN A 315 -11.65 22.09 7.61
CA GLN A 315 -12.46 22.89 6.71
C GLN A 315 -13.96 22.60 6.88
N ASN A 316 -14.33 21.32 6.98
CA ASN A 316 -15.72 20.88 7.16
C ASN A 316 -16.34 21.31 8.51
N VAL A 317 -15.53 21.53 9.55
CA VAL A 317 -16.03 21.87 10.90
C VAL A 317 -15.95 23.38 11.20
N ALA A 318 -14.87 24.05 10.79
CA ALA A 318 -14.57 25.41 11.19
C ALA A 318 -14.88 26.47 10.12
N ASP A 319 -15.24 26.05 8.91
CA ASP A 319 -15.42 26.91 7.71
C ASP A 319 -14.41 28.08 7.62
N PRO A 320 -13.10 27.80 7.72
CA PRO A 320 -12.09 28.84 7.80
C PRO A 320 -11.89 29.51 6.43
N GLN A 321 -11.90 30.84 6.40
CA GLN A 321 -11.71 31.60 5.16
C GLN A 321 -10.25 31.96 4.92
N GLY A 322 -9.82 31.91 3.64
CA GLY A 322 -8.54 32.45 3.19
C GLY A 322 -7.87 31.62 2.10
N ARG A 323 -6.87 32.23 1.43
CA ARG A 323 -6.17 31.67 0.26
C ARG A 323 -5.55 30.29 0.48
N PHE A 324 -5.18 29.95 1.72
CA PHE A 324 -4.68 28.63 2.09
C PHE A 324 -5.79 27.58 2.02
N TRP A 325 -6.96 27.89 2.57
CA TRP A 325 -8.13 27.01 2.60
C TRP A 325 -8.77 26.86 1.23
N ASP A 326 -8.73 27.90 0.39
CA ASP A 326 -9.10 27.80 -1.03
C ASP A 326 -8.22 26.76 -1.77
N GLY A 327 -6.93 26.71 -1.42
CA GLY A 327 -6.00 25.71 -1.94
C GLY A 327 -6.33 24.29 -1.46
N VAL A 328 -6.67 24.11 -0.18
CA VAL A 328 -7.12 22.81 0.38
C VAL A 328 -8.42 22.36 -0.30
N SER A 329 -9.38 23.28 -0.48
CA SER A 329 -10.63 23.02 -1.22
C SER A 329 -10.34 22.55 -2.64
N SER A 330 -9.43 23.24 -3.35
CA SER A 330 -9.07 22.90 -4.72
C SER A 330 -8.44 21.50 -4.84
N ILE A 331 -7.67 21.08 -3.82
CA ILE A 331 -7.13 19.71 -3.72
C ILE A 331 -8.26 18.69 -3.52
N GLY A 332 -9.27 19.01 -2.71
CA GLY A 332 -10.47 18.17 -2.54
C GLY A 332 -11.30 18.05 -3.81
N ASP A 333 -11.49 19.14 -4.55
CA ASP A 333 -12.26 19.16 -5.81
C ASP A 333 -11.61 18.29 -6.90
N HIS A 334 -10.29 18.17 -6.88
CA HIS A 334 -9.48 17.41 -7.85
C HIS A 334 -8.77 16.22 -7.21
N PHE A 335 -9.37 15.64 -6.17
CA PHE A 335 -8.75 14.58 -5.38
C PHE A 335 -8.43 13.32 -6.21
N ASP A 336 -9.22 13.06 -7.25
CA ASP A 336 -8.98 12.01 -8.24
C ASP A 336 -7.72 12.26 -9.09
N ILE A 337 -7.42 13.52 -9.42
CA ILE A 337 -6.18 13.90 -10.13
C ILE A 337 -4.97 13.68 -9.22
N VAL A 338 -5.11 13.96 -7.93
CA VAL A 338 -4.08 13.70 -6.94
C VAL A 338 -3.78 12.20 -6.86
N GLY A 339 -4.82 11.36 -6.78
CA GLY A 339 -4.64 9.90 -6.76
C GLY A 339 -4.12 9.33 -8.08
N GLY A 340 -4.56 9.84 -9.23
CA GLY A 340 -3.99 9.49 -10.54
C GLY A 340 -2.49 9.86 -10.64
N SER A 341 -2.10 11.01 -10.09
CA SER A 341 -0.70 11.44 -10.01
C SER A 341 0.13 10.52 -9.11
N ILE A 342 -0.44 10.07 -7.99
CA ILE A 342 0.18 9.10 -7.08
C ILE A 342 0.45 7.78 -7.79
N CYS A 343 -0.52 7.22 -8.52
CA CYS A 343 -0.34 6.04 -9.36
C CYS A 343 0.83 6.22 -10.34
N GLY A 344 0.91 7.39 -10.99
CA GLY A 344 2.01 7.74 -11.87
C GLY A 344 3.37 7.75 -11.16
N VAL A 345 3.45 8.35 -9.97
CA VAL A 345 4.68 8.36 -9.15
C VAL A 345 5.10 6.94 -8.76
N PHE A 346 4.15 6.09 -8.34
CA PHE A 346 4.45 4.69 -8.04
C PHE A 346 5.04 3.94 -9.22
N LEU A 347 4.47 4.12 -10.41
CA LEU A 347 4.99 3.50 -11.64
C LEU A 347 6.39 4.02 -11.98
N ILE A 348 6.58 5.35 -11.97
CA ILE A 348 7.85 5.99 -12.33
C ILE A 348 8.95 5.59 -11.35
N VAL A 349 8.72 5.69 -10.05
CA VAL A 349 9.74 5.39 -9.05
C VAL A 349 9.94 3.88 -8.91
N GLY A 350 8.88 3.08 -9.00
CA GLY A 350 8.96 1.62 -9.01
C GLY A 350 9.83 1.10 -10.16
N LEU A 351 9.50 1.50 -11.41
CA LEU A 351 10.30 1.15 -12.59
C LEU A 351 11.69 1.78 -12.55
N GLY A 352 11.80 3.05 -12.16
CA GLY A 352 13.06 3.77 -12.01
C GLY A 352 14.02 3.08 -11.05
N SER A 353 13.50 2.53 -9.94
CA SER A 353 14.32 1.79 -8.97
C SER A 353 15.00 0.56 -9.59
N ILE A 354 14.40 -0.06 -10.61
CA ILE A 354 15.00 -1.21 -11.33
C ILE A 354 16.26 -0.76 -12.08
N PHE A 355 16.21 0.41 -12.70
CA PHE A 355 17.36 1.00 -13.41
C PHE A 355 18.43 1.51 -12.44
N VAL A 356 18.04 2.09 -11.30
CA VAL A 356 18.95 2.64 -10.29
C VAL A 356 19.62 1.55 -9.43
N TYR A 357 19.03 0.35 -9.33
CA TYR A 357 19.56 -0.73 -8.50
C TYR A 357 21.00 -1.12 -8.85
N LYS A 358 21.32 -1.33 -10.14
CA LYS A 358 22.68 -1.71 -10.58
C LYS A 358 23.74 -0.66 -10.24
N PRO A 359 23.57 0.64 -10.57
CA PRO A 359 24.55 1.65 -10.22
C PRO A 359 24.65 1.87 -8.70
N TRP A 360 23.54 1.84 -7.96
CA TRP A 360 23.56 1.93 -6.51
C TRP A 360 24.35 0.77 -5.88
N ARG A 361 24.09 -0.47 -6.30
CA ARG A 361 24.82 -1.64 -5.81
C ARG A 361 26.33 -1.53 -6.06
N ARG A 362 26.72 -1.12 -7.28
CA ARG A 362 28.13 -0.90 -7.62
C ARG A 362 28.78 0.19 -6.77
N HIS A 363 28.04 1.25 -6.44
CA HIS A 363 28.54 2.32 -5.57
C HIS A 363 28.77 1.84 -4.14
N VAL A 364 27.82 1.08 -3.58
CA VAL A 364 27.93 0.49 -2.25
C VAL A 364 29.09 -0.50 -2.18
N GLU A 365 29.25 -1.36 -3.19
CA GLU A 365 30.39 -2.29 -3.29
C GLU A 365 31.73 -1.55 -3.39
N ARG A 366 31.80 -0.43 -4.13
CA ARG A 366 33.01 0.41 -4.21
C ARG A 366 33.36 1.10 -2.89
N GLN A 367 32.36 1.67 -2.19
CA GLN A 367 32.57 2.28 -0.88
C GLN A 367 33.08 1.27 0.15
N GLN A 368 32.59 0.02 0.09
CA GLN A 368 33.09 -1.05 0.95
C GLN A 368 34.55 -1.41 0.62
N GLN A 369 34.92 -1.48 -0.67
CA GLN A 369 36.29 -1.76 -1.08
C GLN A 369 37.26 -0.66 -0.63
N SER A 370 36.89 0.61 -0.73
CA SER A 370 37.76 1.72 -0.26
C SER A 370 37.99 1.71 1.25
N LEU A 371 37.01 1.27 2.05
CA LEU A 371 37.13 1.22 3.51
C LEU A 371 37.96 0.03 4.03
N ILE A 372 38.09 -1.05 3.25
CA ILE A 372 38.93 -2.22 3.58
C ILE A 372 40.40 -1.96 3.22
N GLN A 373 40.66 -1.05 2.28
CA GLN A 373 42.00 -0.79 1.73
C GLN A 373 42.81 0.26 2.50
N ASP A 374 42.19 0.95 3.47
CA ASP A 374 42.87 1.79 4.47
C ASP A 374 42.97 1.03 5.81
N PRO A 375 43.96 0.14 6.02
CA PRO A 375 44.29 -0.28 7.38
C PRO A 375 44.80 0.95 8.12
N GLU A 376 44.30 1.20 9.34
CA GLU A 376 44.87 2.21 10.22
C GLU A 376 46.41 2.07 10.21
N PRO A 377 47.17 3.18 10.11
CA PRO A 377 48.60 3.10 10.29
C PRO A 377 48.82 2.59 11.72
N SER A 378 49.26 1.34 11.84
CA SER A 378 49.62 0.71 13.10
C SER A 378 50.49 1.67 13.90
N LEU A 379 49.99 2.11 15.06
CA LEU A 379 50.71 2.96 16.02
C LEU A 379 51.93 2.24 16.65
N ASP A 380 52.26 1.02 16.22
CA ASP A 380 53.32 0.18 16.81
C ASP A 380 54.67 0.25 16.08
N ALA A 381 54.91 1.27 15.25
CA ALA A 381 56.20 1.49 14.59
C ALA A 381 57.12 2.49 15.33
N GLN A 382 57.02 2.60 16.65
CA GLN A 382 58.01 3.31 17.49
C GLN A 382 58.36 2.51 18.74
N SER A 383 59.07 1.40 18.56
CA SER A 383 59.98 0.90 19.61
C SER A 383 61.41 1.31 19.24
N PRO A 384 62.13 2.07 20.09
CA PRO A 384 63.55 2.33 19.84
C PRO A 384 64.34 1.02 20.01
N ALA A 385 65.26 0.78 19.07
CA ALA A 385 66.13 -0.39 19.01
C ALA A 385 66.90 -0.61 20.33
N PRO A 386 67.18 -1.88 20.72
CA PRO A 386 68.02 -2.14 21.88
C PRO A 386 69.46 -1.73 21.59
N SER A 387 70.03 -0.94 22.49
CA SER A 387 71.44 -0.55 22.49
C SER A 387 72.33 -1.79 22.58
N THR A 388 73.12 -2.03 21.52
CA THR A 388 74.20 -3.01 21.51
C THR A 388 75.23 -2.66 22.57
N GLU A 389 75.48 -3.62 23.47
CA GLU A 389 76.61 -3.66 24.39
C GLU A 389 77.94 -3.49 23.62
N ARG A 390 78.77 -2.54 24.07
CA ARG A 390 80.20 -2.51 23.77
C ARG A 390 80.90 -3.25 24.91
N GLU A 391 81.30 -4.49 24.66
CA GLU A 391 82.39 -5.13 25.41
C GLU A 391 83.70 -4.49 24.97
N ASP A 392 84.41 -3.94 25.95
CA ASP A 392 85.69 -3.25 25.82
C ASP A 392 86.80 -4.30 26.04
N ASP A 393 87.23 -4.98 24.97
CA ASP A 393 88.38 -5.91 25.02
C ASP A 393 89.66 -5.15 24.61
N GLY A 394 90.29 -4.54 25.62
CA GLY A 394 91.63 -3.98 25.55
C GLY A 394 92.70 -5.05 25.78
N PHE A 395 93.31 -5.52 24.69
CA PHE A 395 94.55 -6.30 24.71
C PHE A 395 95.75 -5.43 25.16
N VAL A 396 96.63 -6.03 25.98
CA VAL A 396 98.11 -5.86 26.14
C VAL A 396 98.40 -6.16 27.63
N GLN A 397 99.12 -7.21 28.03
CA GLN A 397 100.55 -7.41 27.76
C GLN A 397 100.99 -8.84 28.13
N ALA A 398 101.88 -9.42 27.31
CA ALA A 398 102.64 -10.61 27.60
C ALA A 398 103.96 -10.28 28.32
N GLN A 399 104.32 -11.10 29.32
CA GLN A 399 105.67 -11.44 29.86
C GLN A 399 105.37 -12.26 31.14
N GLY A 400 105.85 -13.47 31.42
CA GLY A 400 107.06 -14.18 31.03
C GLY A 400 107.80 -14.58 32.31
N ILE A 401 108.13 -15.88 32.44
CA ILE A 401 109.17 -16.51 33.30
C ILE A 401 108.71 -17.08 34.67
N VAL A 402 108.79 -18.42 34.72
CA VAL A 402 109.15 -19.40 35.79
C VAL A 402 108.67 -19.17 37.21
#